data_AF-A0A0C5VQL2-F1
#
_entry.id   AF-A0A0C5VQL2-F1
#
_cell.length_a   1.000
_cell.length_b   1.000
_cell.length_c   1.000
_cell.angle_alpha   90.00
_cell.angle_beta   90.00
_cell.angle_gamma   90.00
#
_symmetry.space_group_name_H-M   'P 1'
#
loop_
_entity.id
_entity.type
_entity.pdbx_description
1 polymer ?
#
loop_
_entity_poly.entity_id
_entity_poly.type
_entity_poly.pdbx_seq_one_letter_code
_entity_poly.pdbx_strand_id
1 'polypeptide(L)'
;MDILNNERKEFIKASIESALNLAECSPFSPYLSTSNGRYVLECENQEQANMEVDRILEQAHGTEHYCFTWDGYATEDGIKRDAAFLEIGFQGQEMAKVLCQFYELDDGRVSALEPAFVTREKPNRLGSPLMGVLTEDERGLIKTSPVFVFLAIAGADGTVDKKETDAFIQNLQSPPATDNGLIRYVFADCQKSGLQYINAILGSRQLADPDQTFALIADAADKLGENGSELKSTLFDLAKRIASSSGGFLGFGSKIGKEEKAILDIMQMHFKC
;
A
#
# COMPACT_ATOMS: atom_id res chain seq x y z
N MET A 1 13.81 17.32 12.27
CA MET A 1 13.83 15.84 12.52
C MET A 1 12.96 15.52 13.75
N ASP A 2 11.91 16.30 13.99
CA ASP A 2 11.47 16.63 15.37
C ASP A 2 10.22 15.92 15.87
N ILE A 3 9.81 14.84 15.20
CA ILE A 3 8.72 13.96 15.67
C ILE A 3 9.14 12.50 15.51
N LEU A 4 10.34 12.17 15.95
CA LEU A 4 10.80 10.80 16.12
C LEU A 4 11.01 10.57 17.62
N ASN A 5 10.41 9.51 18.16
CA ASN A 5 10.71 9.06 19.51
C ASN A 5 12.22 8.69 19.61
N ASN A 6 12.76 8.65 20.82
CA ASN A 6 14.20 8.40 21.02
C ASN A 6 14.64 7.08 20.40
N GLU A 7 13.81 6.05 20.47
CA GLU A 7 14.06 4.73 19.88
C GLU A 7 14.31 4.81 18.36
N ARG A 8 13.48 5.54 17.61
CA ARG A 8 13.66 5.71 16.17
C ARG A 8 14.93 6.49 15.83
N LYS A 9 15.32 7.47 16.66
CA LYS A 9 16.58 8.21 16.47
C LYS A 9 17.78 7.31 16.67
N GLU A 10 17.78 6.47 17.71
CA GLU A 10 18.83 5.48 17.95
C GLU A 10 18.91 4.45 16.83
N PHE A 11 17.77 3.97 16.31
CA PHE A 11 17.76 3.06 15.16
C PHE A 11 18.38 3.66 13.90
N ILE A 12 18.04 4.92 13.57
CA ILE A 12 18.62 5.62 12.42
C ILE A 12 20.14 5.76 12.61
N LYS A 13 20.58 6.19 13.79
CA LYS A 13 21.99 6.35 14.11
C LYS A 13 22.77 5.03 13.98
N ALA A 14 22.25 3.94 14.58
CA ALA A 14 22.85 2.62 14.50
C ALA A 14 22.90 2.08 13.06
N SER A 15 21.91 2.43 12.23
CA SER A 15 21.88 2.07 10.81
C SER A 15 22.96 2.80 10.02
N ILE A 16 23.18 4.09 10.28
CA ILE A 16 24.26 4.88 9.66
C ILE A 16 25.63 4.30 10.06
N GLU A 17 25.86 4.05 11.34
CA GLU A 17 27.11 3.44 11.83
C GLU A 17 27.34 2.06 11.20
N SER A 18 26.28 1.25 11.10
CA SER A 18 26.34 -0.06 10.44
C SER A 18 26.62 0.02 8.94
N ALA A 19 26.15 1.07 8.26
CA ALA A 19 26.41 1.30 6.85
C ALA A 19 27.90 1.63 6.61
N LEU A 20 28.47 2.51 7.44
CA LEU A 20 29.87 2.91 7.35
C LEU A 20 30.81 1.74 7.61
N ASN A 21 30.54 0.93 8.63
CA ASN A 21 31.36 -0.25 8.95
C ASN A 21 31.37 -1.30 7.83
N LEU A 22 30.33 -1.39 7.01
CA LEU A 22 30.25 -2.36 5.93
C LEU A 22 30.94 -1.91 4.65
N ALA A 23 31.03 -0.59 4.42
CA ALA A 23 31.82 -0.05 3.32
C ALA A 23 33.32 -0.42 3.44
N GLU A 24 33.79 -0.84 4.63
CA GLU A 24 35.14 -1.38 4.84
C GLU A 24 35.36 -2.76 4.21
N CYS A 25 34.31 -3.55 3.96
CA CYS A 25 34.44 -4.98 3.68
C CYS A 25 34.34 -5.36 2.19
N SER A 26 33.50 -4.70 1.40
CA SER A 26 33.36 -4.96 -0.05
C SER A 26 32.49 -3.90 -0.74
N PRO A 27 32.83 -3.42 -1.95
CA PRO A 27 31.94 -2.55 -2.71
C PRO A 27 30.62 -3.28 -3.03
N PHE A 28 29.50 -2.63 -2.71
CA PHE A 28 28.12 -3.11 -2.94
C PHE A 28 27.73 -4.42 -2.22
N SER A 29 27.65 -4.39 -0.89
CA SER A 29 26.99 -5.45 -0.10
C SER A 29 25.68 -4.92 0.50
N PRO A 30 24.56 -4.93 -0.25
CA PRO A 30 23.28 -4.46 0.26
C PRO A 30 22.85 -5.30 1.47
N TYR A 31 22.24 -4.67 2.46
CA TYR A 31 21.71 -5.36 3.62
C TYR A 31 20.43 -4.71 4.13
N LEU A 32 19.60 -5.52 4.78
CA LEU A 32 18.37 -5.09 5.41
C LEU A 32 18.50 -5.28 6.92
N SER A 33 18.30 -4.21 7.68
CA SER A 33 18.06 -4.29 9.12
C SER A 33 16.57 -4.09 9.37
N THR A 34 15.98 -4.90 10.25
CA THR A 34 14.59 -4.77 10.68
C THR A 34 14.52 -4.81 12.20
N SER A 35 13.34 -4.55 12.76
CA SER A 35 13.07 -4.79 14.19
C SER A 35 13.24 -6.26 14.60
N ASN A 36 13.26 -7.19 13.64
CA ASN A 36 13.30 -8.63 13.86
C ASN A 36 14.67 -9.26 13.58
N GLY A 37 15.60 -8.54 12.97
CA GLY A 37 16.93 -9.06 12.65
C GLY A 37 17.66 -8.31 11.54
N ARG A 38 18.80 -8.84 11.13
CA ARG A 38 19.63 -8.30 10.05
C ARG A 38 19.87 -9.36 8.98
N TYR A 39 19.77 -8.95 7.72
CA TYR A 39 19.87 -9.82 6.55
C TYR A 39 20.91 -9.23 5.59
N VAL A 40 21.94 -10.00 5.26
CA VAL A 40 22.88 -9.67 4.19
C VAL A 40 22.28 -10.16 2.88
N LEU A 41 22.22 -9.31 1.85
CA LEU A 41 21.58 -9.63 0.59
C LEU A 41 22.64 -10.01 -0.45
N GLU A 42 22.61 -11.27 -0.87
CA GLU A 42 23.46 -11.76 -1.97
C GLU A 42 22.80 -11.40 -3.30
N CYS A 43 23.12 -10.21 -3.82
CA CYS A 43 22.51 -9.66 -5.04
C CYS A 43 23.57 -9.06 -5.96
N GLU A 44 23.40 -9.23 -7.28
CA GLU A 44 24.34 -8.71 -8.28
C GLU A 44 24.12 -7.24 -8.61
N ASN A 45 22.92 -6.71 -8.31
CA ASN A 45 22.54 -5.34 -8.62
C ASN A 45 21.41 -4.83 -7.70
N GLN A 46 21.13 -3.53 -7.80
CA GLN A 46 20.12 -2.86 -7.00
C GLN A 46 18.69 -3.36 -7.23
N GLU A 47 18.36 -3.80 -8.45
CA GLU A 47 17.02 -4.30 -8.77
C GLU A 47 16.75 -5.61 -8.03
N GLN A 48 17.69 -6.56 -8.10
CA GLN A 48 17.63 -7.81 -7.34
C GLN A 48 17.57 -7.56 -5.82
N ALA A 49 18.37 -6.62 -5.31
CA ALA A 49 18.34 -6.25 -3.89
C ALA A 49 16.98 -5.69 -3.47
N ASN A 50 16.34 -4.86 -4.30
CA ASN A 50 15.00 -4.35 -4.02
C ASN A 50 13.96 -5.47 -3.93
N MET A 51 13.98 -6.42 -4.87
CA MET A 51 13.06 -7.55 -4.89
C MET A 51 13.23 -8.44 -3.65
N GLU A 52 14.47 -8.69 -3.25
CA GLU A 52 14.77 -9.51 -2.08
C GLU A 52 14.35 -8.83 -0.77
N VAL A 53 14.50 -7.50 -0.66
CA VAL A 53 13.98 -6.73 0.48
C VAL A 53 12.46 -6.86 0.57
N ASP A 54 11.75 -6.69 -0.54
CA ASP A 54 10.28 -6.83 -0.56
C ASP A 54 9.87 -8.23 -0.11
N ARG A 55 10.51 -9.27 -0.66
CA ARG A 55 10.27 -10.67 -0.27
C ARG A 55 10.51 -10.92 1.23
N ILE A 56 11.59 -10.39 1.80
CA ILE A 56 11.92 -10.56 3.23
C ILE A 56 10.88 -9.82 4.09
N LEU A 57 10.53 -8.58 3.74
CA LEU A 57 9.58 -7.77 4.51
C LEU A 57 8.15 -8.35 4.44
N GLU A 58 7.74 -8.91 3.30
CA GLU A 58 6.47 -9.63 3.14
C GLU A 58 6.39 -10.85 4.09
N GLN A 59 7.50 -11.57 4.27
CA GLN A 59 7.57 -12.75 5.15
C GLN A 59 7.77 -12.40 6.63
N ALA A 60 8.31 -11.23 6.93
CA ALA A 60 8.66 -10.78 8.28
C ALA A 60 7.46 -10.09 8.96
N HIS A 61 6.43 -10.88 9.28
CA HIS A 61 5.26 -10.39 10.03
C HIS A 61 5.66 -9.68 11.33
N GLY A 62 4.98 -8.58 11.65
CA GLY A 62 5.25 -7.79 12.86
C GLY A 62 6.51 -6.93 12.81
N THR A 63 7.10 -6.73 11.62
CA THR A 63 8.20 -5.77 11.47
C THR A 63 7.72 -4.35 11.71
N GLU A 64 8.26 -3.69 12.74
CA GLU A 64 7.87 -2.33 13.13
C GLU A 64 8.68 -1.25 12.38
N HIS A 65 9.89 -1.59 11.95
CA HIS A 65 10.78 -0.69 11.24
C HIS A 65 11.81 -1.45 10.42
N TYR A 66 12.30 -0.83 9.35
CA TYR A 66 13.41 -1.34 8.55
C TYR A 66 14.36 -0.24 8.10
N CYS A 67 15.59 -0.65 7.80
CA CYS A 67 16.59 0.11 7.10
C CYS A 67 17.21 -0.78 6.01
N PHE A 68 16.91 -0.48 4.75
CA PHE A 68 17.57 -1.08 3.60
C PHE A 68 18.75 -0.19 3.20
N THR A 69 19.95 -0.75 3.26
CA THR A 69 21.20 -0.02 3.00
C THR A 69 21.90 -0.56 1.76
N TRP A 70 22.44 0.35 0.95
CA TRP A 70 23.30 0.02 -0.17
C TRP A 70 24.35 1.11 -0.38
N ASP A 71 25.44 0.75 -1.04
CA ASP A 71 26.54 1.65 -1.38
C ASP A 71 26.42 2.16 -2.82
N GLY A 72 27.02 3.31 -3.10
CA GLY A 72 27.01 3.93 -4.42
C GLY A 72 27.73 5.27 -4.44
N TYR A 73 27.28 6.15 -5.32
CA TYR A 73 27.83 7.50 -5.43
C TYR A 73 26.71 8.52 -5.60
N ALA A 74 26.96 9.73 -5.09
CA ALA A 74 26.12 10.90 -5.35
C ALA A 74 27.00 12.06 -5.84
N THR A 75 26.40 12.96 -6.59
CA THR A 75 27.07 14.16 -7.09
C THR A 75 26.55 15.38 -6.33
N GLU A 76 27.45 16.09 -5.67
CA GLU A 76 27.18 17.35 -4.99
C GLU A 76 28.10 18.43 -5.56
N ASP A 77 27.54 19.56 -5.99
CA ASP A 77 28.28 20.67 -6.62
C ASP A 77 29.18 20.24 -7.78
N GLY A 78 28.73 19.25 -8.55
CA GLY A 78 29.49 18.69 -9.69
C GLY A 78 30.61 17.73 -9.31
N ILE A 79 30.80 17.45 -8.02
CA ILE A 79 31.79 16.51 -7.49
C ILE A 79 31.10 15.19 -7.17
N LYS A 80 31.57 14.12 -7.81
CA LYS A 80 31.15 12.74 -7.51
C LYS A 80 31.84 12.28 -6.23
N ARG A 81 31.06 11.83 -5.24
CA ARG A 81 31.55 11.29 -3.96
C ARG A 81 30.93 9.92 -3.68
N ASP A 82 31.66 9.09 -2.95
CA ASP A 82 31.14 7.81 -2.47
C ASP A 82 30.12 8.06 -1.35
N ALA A 83 29.03 7.28 -1.37
CA ALA A 83 27.89 7.51 -0.52
C ALA A 83 27.17 6.22 -0.15
N ALA A 84 26.87 6.07 1.14
CA ALA A 84 25.93 5.08 1.62
C ALA A 84 24.51 5.65 1.56
N PHE A 85 23.59 4.86 1.03
CA PHE A 85 22.16 5.19 0.99
C PHE A 85 21.40 4.31 1.95
N LEU A 86 20.46 4.92 2.68
CA LEU A 86 19.65 4.24 3.68
C LEU A 86 18.18 4.54 3.42
N GLU A 87 17.42 3.56 2.98
CA GLU A 87 15.97 3.62 2.94
C GLU A 87 15.40 3.17 4.28
N ILE A 88 14.79 4.09 5.00
CA ILE A 88 14.27 3.87 6.35
C ILE A 88 12.75 4.03 6.35
N GLY A 89 12.04 2.98 6.75
CA GLY A 89 10.60 2.99 6.91
C GLY A 89 10.18 2.50 8.29
N PHE A 90 9.09 3.08 8.77
CA PHE A 90 8.47 2.71 10.06
C PHE A 90 7.03 2.28 9.82
N GLN A 91 6.58 1.24 10.49
CA GLN A 91 5.18 0.85 10.51
C GLN A 91 4.35 2.06 10.95
N GLY A 92 3.22 2.27 10.31
CA GLY A 92 2.41 3.45 10.57
C GLY A 92 2.80 4.70 9.75
N GLN A 93 3.75 4.61 8.81
CA GLN A 93 4.12 5.73 7.94
C GLN A 93 3.90 5.40 6.47
N GLU A 94 3.27 6.31 5.71
CA GLU A 94 3.03 6.11 4.27
C GLU A 94 4.32 6.17 3.45
N MET A 95 5.26 7.02 3.89
CA MET A 95 6.50 7.30 3.19
C MET A 95 7.70 6.83 4.01
N ALA A 96 8.59 6.09 3.37
CA ALA A 96 9.95 5.86 3.82
C ALA A 96 10.86 7.01 3.36
N LYS A 97 11.92 7.27 4.12
CA LYS A 97 12.93 8.28 3.80
C LYS A 97 14.18 7.61 3.24
N VAL A 98 14.74 8.19 2.18
CA VAL A 98 16.04 7.78 1.66
C VAL A 98 17.08 8.78 2.11
N LEU A 99 17.94 8.38 3.03
CA LEU A 99 19.07 9.17 3.48
C LEU A 99 20.29 8.91 2.60
N CYS A 100 21.14 9.91 2.45
CA CYS A 100 22.47 9.81 1.87
C CYS A 100 23.50 10.22 2.92
N GLN A 101 24.52 9.40 3.07
CA GLN A 101 25.67 9.60 3.95
C GLN A 101 26.93 9.53 3.09
N PHE A 102 27.53 10.69 2.81
CA PHE A 102 28.85 10.73 2.17
C PHE A 102 29.93 10.23 3.11
N TYR A 103 30.89 9.51 2.57
CA TYR A 103 32.01 8.97 3.34
C TYR A 103 33.32 9.04 2.56
N GLU A 104 34.43 8.93 3.28
CA GLU A 104 35.76 8.69 2.73
C GLU A 104 36.34 7.39 3.28
N LEU A 105 37.16 6.72 2.45
CA LEU A 105 37.90 5.53 2.82
C LEU A 105 39.39 5.90 2.90
N ASP A 106 39.96 5.89 4.11
CA ASP A 106 41.38 6.13 4.36
C ASP A 106 41.99 4.93 5.11
N ASP A 107 42.99 4.29 4.51
CA ASP A 107 43.66 3.09 5.04
C ASP A 107 42.70 1.99 5.56
N GLY A 108 41.63 1.73 4.79
CA GLY A 108 40.62 0.73 5.13
C GLY A 108 39.64 1.15 6.23
N ARG A 109 39.69 2.40 6.70
CA ARG A 109 38.74 2.97 7.64
C ARG A 109 37.76 3.87 6.92
N VAL A 110 36.48 3.69 7.21
CA VAL A 110 35.43 4.55 6.66
C VAL A 110 35.08 5.65 7.65
N SER A 111 35.05 6.90 7.19
CA SER A 111 34.61 8.02 8.00
C SER A 111 33.56 8.87 7.29
N ALA A 112 32.56 9.32 8.05
CA ALA A 112 31.52 10.21 7.54
C ALA A 112 32.10 11.60 7.29
N LEU A 113 31.90 12.13 6.09
CA LEU A 113 32.35 13.48 5.73
C LEU A 113 31.45 14.57 6.33
N GLU A 114 30.15 14.29 6.43
CA GLU A 114 29.13 15.24 6.87
C GLU A 114 27.90 14.51 7.44
N PRO A 115 26.96 15.20 8.11
CA PRO A 115 25.74 14.57 8.58
C PRO A 115 24.88 14.03 7.43
N ALA A 116 24.33 12.83 7.60
CA ALA A 116 23.36 12.29 6.65
C ALA A 116 22.17 13.24 6.42
N PHE A 117 21.72 13.34 5.17
CA PHE A 117 20.58 14.17 4.76
C PHE A 117 19.56 13.36 3.98
N VAL A 118 18.30 13.83 3.97
CA VAL A 118 17.21 13.20 3.22
C VAL A 118 17.35 13.60 1.75
N THR A 119 17.52 12.60 0.87
CA THR A 119 17.58 12.82 -0.59
C THR A 119 16.21 12.83 -1.23
N ARG A 120 15.34 11.90 -0.81
CA ARG A 120 13.99 11.71 -1.33
C ARG A 120 13.14 10.92 -0.36
N GLU A 121 11.84 10.93 -0.62
CA GLU A 121 10.86 10.05 0.02
C GLU A 121 10.32 9.05 -1.02
N LYS A 122 9.95 7.85 -0.57
CA LYS A 122 9.32 6.83 -1.40
C LYS A 122 8.24 6.09 -0.61
N PRO A 123 7.29 5.38 -1.27
CA PRO A 123 6.32 4.55 -0.55
C PRO A 123 7.00 3.59 0.41
N ASN A 124 6.48 3.50 1.62
CA ASN A 124 6.98 2.62 2.67
C ASN A 124 6.71 1.15 2.33
N ARG A 125 7.73 0.30 2.51
CA ARG A 125 7.63 -1.15 2.24
C ARG A 125 6.88 -1.94 3.31
N LEU A 126 6.74 -1.42 4.53
CA LEU A 126 5.95 -2.07 5.59
C LEU A 126 4.43 -1.93 5.41
N GLY A 127 4.00 -1.57 4.19
CA GLY A 127 2.62 -1.30 3.86
C GLY A 127 2.13 0.05 4.37
N SER A 128 0.89 0.39 3.98
CA SER A 128 0.25 1.61 4.45
C SER A 128 -0.02 1.53 5.96
N PRO A 129 0.28 2.58 6.76
CA PRO A 129 -0.15 2.72 8.16
C PRO A 129 -1.56 2.26 8.44
N LEU A 130 -2.41 2.48 7.44
CA LEU A 130 -3.85 2.38 7.51
C LEU A 130 -4.33 0.93 7.52
N MET A 131 -3.47 -0.04 7.20
CA MET A 131 -3.82 -1.47 7.09
C MET A 131 -2.80 -2.42 7.75
N GLY A 132 -1.91 -1.92 8.60
CA GLY A 132 -0.79 -2.71 9.16
C GLY A 132 -1.20 -3.91 10.04
N VAL A 133 -2.45 -3.95 10.52
CA VAL A 133 -3.02 -5.05 11.32
C VAL A 133 -3.58 -6.20 10.49
N LEU A 134 -3.78 -5.98 9.19
CA LEU A 134 -4.38 -6.97 8.30
C LEU A 134 -3.36 -8.02 7.84
N THR A 135 -3.83 -9.18 7.39
CA THR A 135 -3.03 -10.10 6.57
C THR A 135 -2.88 -9.57 5.13
N GLU A 136 -2.03 -10.19 4.31
CA GLU A 136 -1.93 -9.81 2.88
C GLU A 136 -3.24 -10.04 2.12
N ASP A 137 -3.91 -11.17 2.38
CA ASP A 137 -5.20 -11.48 1.75
C ASP A 137 -6.26 -10.45 2.13
N GLU A 138 -6.31 -10.05 3.40
CA GLU A 138 -7.22 -9.02 3.90
C GLU A 138 -6.89 -7.64 3.32
N ARG A 139 -5.61 -7.30 3.19
CA ARG A 139 -5.19 -6.06 2.48
C ARG A 139 -5.66 -6.07 1.03
N GLY A 140 -5.44 -7.18 0.33
CA GLY A 140 -5.89 -7.37 -1.05
C GLY A 140 -7.40 -7.19 -1.16
N LEU A 141 -8.15 -7.78 -0.24
CA LEU A 141 -9.60 -7.69 -0.16
C LEU A 141 -10.08 -6.24 0.08
N ILE A 142 -9.47 -5.53 1.04
CA ILE A 142 -9.83 -4.13 1.33
C ILE A 142 -9.53 -3.22 0.14
N LYS A 143 -8.38 -3.37 -0.52
CA LYS A 143 -8.00 -2.58 -1.72
C LYS A 143 -8.97 -2.79 -2.88
N THR A 144 -9.38 -4.04 -3.09
CA THR A 144 -10.26 -4.44 -4.20
C THR A 144 -11.75 -4.31 -3.86
N SER A 145 -12.11 -3.98 -2.61
CA SER A 145 -13.50 -3.91 -2.16
C SER A 145 -14.42 -3.00 -2.98
N PRO A 146 -14.00 -1.82 -3.51
CA PRO A 146 -14.87 -1.03 -4.40
C PRO A 146 -15.22 -1.77 -5.69
N VAL A 147 -14.30 -2.59 -6.22
CA VAL A 147 -14.52 -3.40 -7.43
C VAL A 147 -15.48 -4.54 -7.14
N PHE A 148 -15.36 -5.21 -5.99
CA PHE A 148 -16.34 -6.23 -5.58
C PHE A 148 -17.74 -5.66 -5.45
N VAL A 149 -17.88 -4.48 -4.84
CA VAL A 149 -19.16 -3.76 -4.76
C VAL A 149 -19.73 -3.47 -6.13
N PHE A 150 -18.90 -2.97 -7.06
CA PHE A 150 -19.33 -2.71 -8.43
C PHE A 150 -19.80 -3.97 -9.13
N LEU A 151 -18.99 -5.03 -9.13
CA LEU A 151 -19.32 -6.28 -9.82
C LEU A 151 -20.56 -6.96 -9.25
N ALA A 152 -20.76 -6.90 -7.93
CA ALA A 152 -21.95 -7.46 -7.30
C ALA A 152 -23.23 -6.71 -7.69
N ILE A 153 -23.18 -5.37 -7.79
CA ILE A 153 -24.34 -4.55 -8.17
C ILE A 153 -24.59 -4.61 -9.68
N ALA A 154 -23.59 -4.29 -10.50
CA ALA A 154 -23.74 -4.27 -11.96
C ALA A 154 -23.98 -5.68 -12.53
N GLY A 155 -23.34 -6.69 -11.95
CA GLY A 155 -23.52 -8.09 -12.36
C GLY A 155 -24.73 -8.79 -11.75
N ALA A 156 -25.61 -8.07 -11.02
CA ALA A 156 -26.73 -8.68 -10.31
C ALA A 156 -27.74 -9.36 -11.26
N ASP A 157 -27.84 -8.90 -12.52
CA ASP A 157 -28.67 -9.50 -13.56
C ASP A 157 -27.93 -10.57 -14.41
N GLY A 158 -26.65 -10.82 -14.09
CA GLY A 158 -25.79 -11.80 -14.74
C GLY A 158 -24.88 -11.25 -15.84
N THR A 159 -24.90 -9.96 -16.16
CA THR A 159 -23.97 -9.37 -17.14
C THR A 159 -23.47 -8.00 -16.68
N VAL A 160 -22.14 -7.79 -16.73
CA VAL A 160 -21.56 -6.44 -16.56
C VAL A 160 -21.21 -5.90 -17.93
N ASP A 161 -21.80 -4.77 -18.32
CA ASP A 161 -21.52 -4.17 -19.61
C ASP A 161 -20.37 -3.13 -19.56
N LYS A 162 -19.88 -2.75 -20.74
CA LYS A 162 -18.79 -1.78 -20.86
C LYS A 162 -19.20 -0.39 -20.34
N LYS A 163 -20.46 0.03 -20.52
CA LYS A 163 -20.94 1.35 -20.09
C LYS A 163 -21.00 1.43 -18.57
N GLU A 164 -21.44 0.37 -17.90
CA GLU A 164 -21.43 0.27 -16.44
C GLU A 164 -20.01 0.31 -15.90
N THR A 165 -19.09 -0.39 -16.56
CA THR A 165 -17.66 -0.35 -16.24
C THR A 165 -17.09 1.07 -16.40
N ASP A 166 -17.36 1.73 -17.53
CA ASP A 166 -16.91 3.10 -17.79
C ASP A 166 -17.49 4.08 -16.75
N ALA A 167 -18.78 3.94 -16.40
CA ALA A 167 -19.44 4.75 -15.38
C ALA A 167 -18.84 4.53 -13.99
N PHE A 168 -18.52 3.28 -13.62
CA PHE A 168 -17.83 2.99 -12.36
C PHE A 168 -16.44 3.64 -12.31
N ILE A 169 -15.64 3.50 -13.36
CA ILE A 169 -14.32 4.15 -13.44
C ILE A 169 -14.46 5.68 -13.34
N GLN A 170 -15.47 6.27 -13.97
CA GLN A 170 -15.76 7.70 -13.82
C GLN A 170 -16.14 8.08 -12.39
N ASN A 171 -16.93 7.26 -11.69
CA ASN A 171 -17.26 7.49 -10.28
C ASN A 171 -16.02 7.44 -9.37
N LEU A 172 -15.03 6.59 -9.69
CA LEU A 172 -13.75 6.57 -8.96
C LEU A 172 -12.92 7.84 -9.16
N GLN A 173 -13.08 8.56 -10.28
CA GLN A 173 -12.41 9.85 -10.50
C GLN A 173 -12.94 10.98 -9.62
N SER A 174 -14.11 10.78 -8.99
CA SER A 174 -14.69 11.69 -8.00
C SER A 174 -14.67 11.01 -6.63
N PRO A 175 -13.48 10.87 -6.00
CA PRO A 175 -13.36 10.17 -4.74
C PRO A 175 -14.25 10.82 -3.66
N PRO A 176 -14.70 10.05 -2.65
CA PRO A 176 -15.44 10.59 -1.53
C PRO A 176 -14.69 11.76 -0.88
N ALA A 177 -15.40 12.85 -0.59
CA ALA A 177 -14.84 13.95 0.21
C ALA A 177 -14.71 13.47 1.67
N THR A 178 -13.54 12.95 2.03
CA THR A 178 -13.26 12.41 3.37
C THR A 178 -11.85 12.72 3.83
N ASP A 179 -11.72 12.96 5.14
CA ASP A 179 -10.44 13.13 5.82
C ASP A 179 -9.76 11.79 6.16
N ASN A 180 -10.47 10.68 6.01
CA ASN A 180 -9.99 9.33 6.27
C ASN A 180 -8.98 8.86 5.22
N GLY A 181 -7.74 8.64 5.66
CA GLY A 181 -6.63 8.21 4.81
C GLY A 181 -6.86 6.83 4.17
N LEU A 182 -7.51 5.90 4.87
CA LEU A 182 -7.79 4.54 4.38
C LEU A 182 -8.67 4.61 3.12
N ILE A 183 -9.74 5.39 3.20
CA ILE A 183 -10.69 5.54 2.08
C ILE A 183 -10.00 6.20 0.89
N ARG A 184 -9.26 7.29 1.12
CA ARG A 184 -8.48 7.93 0.04
C ARG A 184 -7.52 6.95 -0.63
N TYR A 185 -6.81 6.16 0.16
CA TYR A 185 -5.88 5.15 -0.34
C TYR A 185 -6.59 4.07 -1.17
N VAL A 186 -7.66 3.46 -0.63
CA VAL A 186 -8.43 2.41 -1.33
C VAL A 186 -9.01 2.92 -2.65
N PHE A 187 -9.60 4.11 -2.65
CA PHE A 187 -10.19 4.67 -3.87
C PHE A 187 -9.14 5.12 -4.89
N ALA A 188 -8.00 5.67 -4.45
CA ALA A 188 -6.90 6.03 -5.34
C ALA A 188 -6.24 4.79 -5.99
N ASP A 189 -6.04 3.73 -5.21
CA ASP A 189 -5.53 2.44 -5.72
C ASP A 189 -6.51 1.82 -6.72
N CYS A 190 -7.81 1.83 -6.39
CA CYS A 190 -8.86 1.39 -7.30
C CYS A 190 -8.96 2.26 -8.56
N GLN A 191 -8.71 3.58 -8.49
CA GLN A 191 -8.67 4.45 -9.67
C GLN A 191 -7.52 4.09 -10.60
N LYS A 192 -6.34 3.75 -10.04
CA LYS A 192 -5.14 3.38 -10.80
C LYS A 192 -5.24 1.98 -11.41
N SER A 193 -5.79 1.03 -10.65
CA SER A 193 -5.69 -0.41 -10.94
C SER A 193 -7.05 -1.08 -11.17
N GLY A 194 -8.16 -0.36 -11.07
CA GLY A 194 -9.52 -0.91 -11.06
C GLY A 194 -9.87 -1.77 -12.27
N LEU A 195 -9.48 -1.36 -13.48
CA LEU A 195 -9.67 -2.18 -14.69
C LEU A 195 -8.90 -3.50 -14.63
N GLN A 196 -7.69 -3.50 -14.05
CA GLN A 196 -6.90 -4.72 -13.88
C GLN A 196 -7.59 -5.65 -12.86
N TYR A 197 -8.13 -5.10 -11.78
CA TYR A 197 -8.91 -5.86 -10.79
C TYR A 197 -10.19 -6.45 -11.38
N ILE A 198 -10.96 -5.67 -12.14
CA ILE A 198 -12.16 -6.15 -12.84
C ILE A 198 -11.81 -7.33 -13.74
N ASN A 199 -10.79 -7.18 -14.58
CA ASN A 199 -10.37 -8.23 -15.51
C ASN A 199 -9.86 -9.49 -14.79
N ALA A 200 -9.13 -9.33 -13.69
CA ALA A 200 -8.64 -10.45 -12.89
C ALA A 200 -9.81 -11.22 -12.25
N ILE A 201 -10.76 -10.51 -11.64
CA ILE A 201 -11.93 -11.13 -10.98
C ILE A 201 -12.82 -11.83 -12.01
N LEU A 202 -13.21 -11.16 -13.09
CA LEU A 202 -14.04 -11.75 -14.14
C LEU A 202 -13.32 -12.90 -14.87
N GLY A 203 -12.01 -12.77 -15.09
CA GLY A 203 -11.17 -13.78 -15.74
C GLY A 203 -11.00 -15.07 -14.94
N SER A 204 -11.08 -14.98 -13.61
CA SER A 204 -11.03 -16.15 -12.71
C SER A 204 -12.26 -17.07 -12.84
N ARG A 205 -13.36 -16.57 -13.43
CA ARG A 205 -14.68 -17.24 -13.52
C ARG A 205 -15.24 -17.73 -12.18
N GLN A 206 -14.71 -17.23 -11.08
CA GLN A 206 -15.23 -17.40 -9.73
C GLN A 206 -15.62 -16.00 -9.23
N LEU A 207 -16.77 -15.51 -9.68
CA LEU A 207 -17.41 -14.44 -8.92
C LEU A 207 -17.82 -15.09 -7.59
N ALA A 208 -17.06 -14.78 -6.54
CA ALA A 208 -17.36 -15.24 -5.21
C ALA A 208 -18.78 -14.81 -4.83
N ASP A 209 -19.45 -15.65 -4.05
CA ASP A 209 -20.78 -15.34 -3.55
C ASP A 209 -20.77 -13.96 -2.86
N PRO A 210 -21.68 -13.03 -3.20
CA PRO A 210 -21.65 -11.67 -2.65
C PRO A 210 -21.78 -11.65 -1.13
N ASP A 211 -22.58 -12.53 -0.53
CA ASP A 211 -22.77 -12.60 0.92
C ASP A 211 -21.46 -12.97 1.62
N GLN A 212 -20.80 -14.04 1.15
CA GLN A 212 -19.49 -14.44 1.67
C GLN A 212 -18.42 -13.36 1.46
N THR A 213 -18.42 -12.72 0.29
CA THR A 213 -17.42 -11.69 -0.04
C THR A 213 -17.57 -10.46 0.85
N PHE A 214 -18.81 -9.99 1.07
CA PHE A 214 -19.08 -8.85 1.93
C PHE A 214 -18.83 -9.17 3.40
N ALA A 215 -19.09 -10.40 3.86
CA ALA A 215 -18.70 -10.85 5.20
C ALA A 215 -17.18 -10.74 5.42
N LEU A 216 -16.38 -11.24 4.48
CA LEU A 216 -14.92 -11.17 4.55
C LEU A 216 -14.40 -9.72 4.53
N ILE A 217 -15.00 -8.87 3.68
CA ILE A 217 -14.66 -7.43 3.65
C ILE A 217 -15.00 -6.78 5.00
N ALA A 218 -16.15 -7.10 5.59
CA ALA A 218 -16.57 -6.55 6.87
C ALA A 218 -15.63 -6.98 8.00
N ASP A 219 -15.29 -8.28 8.08
CA ASP A 219 -14.36 -8.81 9.08
C ASP A 219 -12.98 -8.14 9.00
N ALA A 220 -12.46 -7.95 7.79
CA ALA A 220 -11.21 -7.24 7.58
C ALA A 220 -11.31 -5.75 7.97
N ALA A 221 -12.42 -5.09 7.61
CA ALA A 221 -12.63 -3.69 7.96
C ALA A 221 -12.78 -3.49 9.48
N ASP A 222 -13.42 -4.41 10.20
CA ASP A 222 -13.62 -4.31 11.65
C ASP A 222 -12.30 -4.26 12.43
N LYS A 223 -11.26 -4.93 11.93
CA LYS A 223 -9.89 -4.86 12.50
C LYS A 223 -9.27 -3.46 12.40
N LEU A 224 -9.77 -2.62 11.49
CA LEU A 224 -9.31 -1.24 11.27
C LEU A 224 -10.06 -0.21 12.13
N GLY A 225 -11.02 -0.64 12.96
CA GLY A 225 -11.76 0.22 13.88
C GLY A 225 -12.61 1.29 13.18
N GLU A 226 -12.51 2.54 13.62
CA GLU A 226 -13.28 3.67 13.08
C GLU A 226 -13.03 3.86 11.58
N ASN A 227 -11.78 3.76 11.12
CA ASN A 227 -11.44 3.87 9.71
C ASN A 227 -12.16 2.79 8.87
N GLY A 228 -12.24 1.57 9.39
CA GLY A 228 -12.95 0.47 8.73
C GLY A 228 -14.46 0.67 8.72
N SER A 229 -15.04 1.19 9.80
CA SER A 229 -16.47 1.51 9.88
C SER A 229 -16.87 2.55 8.85
N GLU A 230 -16.08 3.63 8.70
CA GLU A 230 -16.31 4.63 7.65
C GLU A 230 -16.13 4.07 6.24
N LEU A 231 -15.15 3.17 6.05
CA LEU A 231 -14.96 2.47 4.77
C LEU A 231 -16.20 1.65 4.40
N LYS A 232 -16.77 0.86 5.32
CA LYS A 232 -18.00 0.10 5.10
C LYS A 232 -19.17 1.00 4.70
N SER A 233 -19.37 2.11 5.42
CA SER A 233 -20.39 3.12 5.06
C SER A 233 -20.17 3.68 3.65
N THR A 234 -18.92 3.98 3.31
CA THR A 234 -18.55 4.57 2.01
C THR A 234 -18.74 3.58 0.86
N LEU A 235 -18.41 2.31 1.06
CA LEU A 235 -18.67 1.23 0.12
C LEU A 235 -20.17 1.02 -0.09
N PHE A 236 -20.98 1.12 0.97
CA PHE A 236 -22.43 1.07 0.86
C PHE A 236 -23.00 2.27 0.09
N ASP A 237 -22.46 3.48 0.30
CA ASP A 237 -22.83 4.68 -0.46
C ASP A 237 -22.42 4.58 -1.93
N LEU A 238 -21.27 3.98 -2.22
CA LEU A 238 -20.88 3.63 -3.59
C LEU A 238 -21.88 2.66 -4.23
N ALA A 239 -22.26 1.59 -3.54
CA ALA A 239 -23.24 0.62 -4.03
C ALA A 239 -24.58 1.27 -4.40
N LYS A 240 -25.10 2.13 -3.52
CA LYS A 240 -26.34 2.89 -3.77
C LYS A 240 -26.23 3.77 -5.00
N ARG A 241 -25.10 4.44 -5.20
CA ARG A 241 -24.87 5.29 -6.39
C ARG A 241 -24.86 4.46 -7.67
N ILE A 242 -24.17 3.31 -7.66
CA ILE A 242 -24.10 2.40 -8.81
C ILE A 242 -25.51 1.89 -9.16
N ALA A 243 -26.23 1.31 -8.19
CA ALA A 243 -27.59 0.80 -8.40
C ALA A 243 -28.56 1.90 -8.90
N SER A 244 -28.45 3.12 -8.37
CA SER A 244 -29.28 4.24 -8.81
C SER A 244 -28.94 4.71 -10.24
N SER A 245 -27.70 4.51 -10.68
CA SER A 245 -27.23 4.89 -12.02
C SER A 245 -27.56 3.84 -13.08
N SER A 246 -27.53 2.56 -12.74
CA SER A 246 -27.89 1.45 -13.64
C SER A 246 -29.38 1.44 -13.99
N GLY A 247 -30.27 1.79 -13.04
CA GLY A 247 -31.72 1.85 -13.26
C GLY A 247 -32.23 2.89 -14.28
N GLY A 248 -31.37 3.79 -14.79
CA GLY A 248 -31.77 4.89 -15.68
C GLY A 248 -31.59 4.65 -17.19
N PHE A 249 -30.97 3.54 -17.60
CA PHE A 249 -30.39 3.44 -18.95
C PHE A 249 -31.40 3.20 -20.10
N LEU A 250 -32.67 2.90 -19.81
CA LEU A 250 -33.77 2.82 -20.80
C LEU A 250 -34.89 3.84 -20.57
N GLY A 251 -34.60 5.00 -19.99
CA GLY A 251 -35.47 6.19 -20.09
C GLY A 251 -36.81 6.12 -19.34
N PHE A 252 -37.04 5.13 -18.47
CA PHE A 252 -38.24 5.04 -17.64
C PHE A 252 -37.91 4.78 -16.16
N GLY A 253 -37.41 5.81 -15.48
CA GLY A 253 -37.51 5.96 -14.03
C GLY A 253 -36.29 5.55 -13.22
N SER A 254 -36.03 6.31 -12.16
CA SER A 254 -34.97 6.15 -11.16
C SER A 254 -35.23 4.98 -10.20
N LYS A 255 -35.54 3.78 -10.72
CA LYS A 255 -35.88 2.62 -9.88
C LYS A 255 -34.73 1.62 -9.87
N ILE A 256 -34.20 1.39 -8.67
CA ILE A 256 -33.32 0.25 -8.37
C ILE A 256 -34.08 -1.04 -8.67
N GLY A 257 -33.44 -1.93 -9.43
CA GLY A 257 -33.96 -3.25 -9.79
C GLY A 257 -34.16 -4.18 -8.59
N LYS A 258 -34.91 -5.27 -8.78
CA LYS A 258 -35.15 -6.23 -7.68
C LYS A 258 -33.87 -6.94 -7.26
N GLU A 259 -33.03 -7.26 -8.24
CA GLU A 259 -31.77 -7.97 -8.12
C GLU A 259 -30.72 -7.07 -7.42
N GLU A 260 -30.53 -5.84 -7.89
CA GLU A 260 -29.67 -4.84 -7.24
C GLU A 260 -30.10 -4.57 -5.79
N LYS A 261 -31.41 -4.49 -5.54
CA LYS A 261 -31.94 -4.31 -4.19
C LYS A 261 -31.58 -5.48 -3.27
N ALA A 262 -31.63 -6.71 -3.77
CA ALA A 262 -31.23 -7.88 -2.98
C ALA A 262 -29.75 -7.80 -2.59
N ILE A 263 -28.87 -7.35 -3.49
CA ILE A 263 -27.45 -7.14 -3.19
C ILE A 263 -27.26 -6.02 -2.16
N LEU A 264 -27.99 -4.91 -2.27
CA LEU A 264 -27.96 -3.84 -1.28
C LEU A 264 -28.43 -4.31 0.10
N ASP A 265 -29.45 -5.17 0.16
CA ASP A 265 -29.93 -5.76 1.41
C ASP A 265 -28.83 -6.66 2.04
N ILE A 266 -28.12 -7.46 1.23
CA ILE A 266 -26.96 -8.26 1.69
C ILE A 266 -25.84 -7.37 2.24
N MET A 267 -25.43 -6.34 1.48
CA MET A 267 -24.42 -5.40 1.94
C MET A 267 -24.84 -4.72 3.25
N GLN A 268 -26.12 -4.37 3.38
CA GLN A 268 -26.64 -3.73 4.58
C GLN A 268 -26.52 -4.63 5.83
N MET A 269 -26.60 -5.96 5.69
CA MET A 269 -26.41 -6.88 6.80
C MET A 269 -24.97 -6.88 7.34
N HIS A 270 -23.98 -6.74 6.45
CA HIS A 270 -22.55 -6.79 6.83
C HIS A 270 -21.95 -5.42 7.15
N PHE A 271 -22.42 -4.37 6.48
CA PHE A 271 -21.77 -3.05 6.52
C PHE A 271 -22.41 -2.07 7.50
N LYS A 272 -23.56 -2.40 8.09
CA LYS A 272 -24.13 -1.61 9.19
C LYS A 272 -23.45 -1.97 10.52
N CYS A 273 -22.74 -0.99 11.08
CA CYS A 273 -22.49 -0.88 12.51
C CYS A 273 -23.37 0.23 13.10
#